data_AF-A0A926QBQ7-F1
#
_entry.id   AF-A0A926QBQ7-F1
#
_cell.length_a   1.000
_cell.length_b   1.000
_cell.length_c   1.000
_cell.angle_alpha   90.00
_cell.angle_beta   90.00
_cell.angle_gamma   90.00
#
_symmetry.space_group_name_H-M   'P 1'
#
loop_
_entity.id
_entity.type
_entity.pdbx_description
1 polymer ?
#
loop_
_entity_poly.entity_id
_entity_poly.type
_entity_poly.pdbx_seq_one_letter_code
_entity_poly.pdbx_strand_id
1 'polypeptide(L)'
;MKKAVVPGVAAALLLSAFGVGVSPAHAVELRVTSAEDSGPGTLREAVEAANASPGEDTIVIAEGLNVQPESPFQVNDAVRIVGEGNGAGISLERQSPPAAGLENTKMFSVAASLSIENLTLDLKPKRGKATGIEGWLGSTVPAISASNCRFFGDLGTSGISVGSSASSIRVVDSTFEGVGTPFAIRGNPENVEIARNTITDPFGLVFELGASSAANQ
;
A
#
# COMPACT_ATOMS: atom_id res chain seq x y z
N MET A 1 -52.12 -47.55 -40.91
CA MET A 1 -50.93 -47.12 -40.15
C MET A 1 -50.59 -45.69 -40.57
N LYS A 2 -50.62 -44.75 -39.60
CA LYS A 2 -50.44 -43.31 -39.78
C LYS A 2 -48.93 -42.97 -39.80
N LYS A 3 -48.50 -42.05 -40.66
CA LYS A 3 -47.32 -41.19 -40.41
C LYS A 3 -47.65 -39.77 -40.87
N ALA A 4 -47.81 -38.89 -39.88
CA ALA A 4 -48.02 -37.47 -40.08
C ALA A 4 -46.66 -36.77 -40.08
N VAL A 5 -46.45 -35.89 -41.05
CA VAL A 5 -45.36 -34.92 -41.12
C VAL A 5 -45.90 -33.63 -40.50
N VAL A 6 -45.22 -33.08 -39.50
CA VAL A 6 -45.46 -31.72 -39.00
C VAL A 6 -44.14 -30.95 -39.09
N PRO A 7 -44.12 -29.77 -39.75
CA PRO A 7 -42.93 -28.98 -39.97
C PRO A 7 -42.60 -28.10 -38.76
N GLY A 8 -41.35 -27.64 -38.74
CA GLY A 8 -40.67 -27.04 -37.60
C GLY A 8 -41.23 -25.72 -37.08
N VAL A 9 -40.82 -25.42 -35.85
CA VAL A 9 -40.82 -24.09 -35.26
C VAL A 9 -39.43 -23.88 -34.68
N ALA A 10 -38.60 -23.15 -35.42
CA ALA A 10 -37.33 -22.63 -34.93
C ALA A 10 -37.64 -21.46 -33.98
N ALA A 11 -37.58 -21.70 -32.67
CA ALA A 11 -37.67 -20.64 -31.68
C ALA A 11 -36.29 -19.98 -31.52
N ALA A 12 -36.08 -18.89 -32.24
CA ALA A 12 -34.97 -17.97 -32.04
C ALA A 12 -35.14 -17.28 -30.68
N LEU A 13 -34.33 -17.65 -29.70
CA LEU A 13 -34.25 -16.94 -28.42
C LEU A 13 -33.38 -15.70 -28.60
N LEU A 14 -34.02 -14.54 -28.41
CA LEU A 14 -33.45 -13.20 -28.45
C LEU A 14 -32.23 -13.10 -27.51
N LEU A 15 -31.08 -12.78 -28.10
CA LEU A 15 -29.89 -12.30 -27.41
C LEU A 15 -30.21 -10.93 -26.81
N SER A 16 -30.54 -10.89 -25.52
CA SER A 16 -30.56 -9.66 -24.73
C SER A 16 -29.12 -9.18 -24.57
N ALA A 17 -28.63 -8.37 -25.52
CA ALA A 17 -27.39 -7.63 -25.38
C ALA A 17 -27.57 -6.59 -24.28
N PHE A 18 -27.35 -7.00 -23.02
CA PHE A 18 -27.08 -6.05 -21.95
C PHE A 18 -25.77 -5.36 -22.32
N GLY A 19 -25.90 -4.14 -22.86
CA GLY A 19 -24.79 -3.21 -22.99
C GLY A 19 -24.26 -2.94 -21.61
N VAL A 20 -23.24 -3.70 -21.20
CA VAL A 20 -22.43 -3.40 -20.03
C VAL A 20 -21.70 -2.11 -20.38
N GLY A 21 -22.30 -0.98 -20.02
CA GLY A 21 -21.64 0.31 -20.05
C GLY A 21 -20.51 0.22 -19.04
N VAL A 22 -19.32 -0.13 -19.52
CA VAL A 22 -18.10 0.00 -18.74
C VAL A 22 -17.89 1.50 -18.59
N SER A 23 -18.38 2.07 -17.49
CA SER A 23 -18.02 3.43 -17.13
C SER A 23 -16.49 3.46 -17.04
N PRO A 24 -15.81 4.37 -17.75
CA PRO A 24 -14.36 4.48 -17.63
C PRO A 24 -14.01 4.61 -16.15
N ALA A 25 -13.12 3.74 -15.68
CA ALA A 25 -12.51 3.88 -14.36
C ALA A 25 -11.72 5.18 -14.39
N HIS A 26 -12.32 6.25 -13.88
CA HIS A 26 -11.65 7.52 -13.72
C HIS A 26 -10.76 7.38 -12.49
N ALA A 27 -9.51 7.00 -12.68
CA ALA A 27 -8.49 7.15 -11.63
C ALA A 27 -8.35 8.65 -11.35
N VAL A 28 -8.77 9.09 -10.16
CA VAL A 28 -8.68 10.48 -9.75
C VAL A 28 -7.26 10.75 -9.26
N GLU A 29 -6.66 11.86 -9.72
CA GLU A 29 -5.42 12.37 -9.13
C GLU A 29 -5.76 13.30 -7.96
N LEU A 30 -5.35 12.91 -6.75
CA LEU A 30 -5.54 13.67 -5.52
C LEU A 30 -4.20 14.27 -5.09
N ARG A 31 -4.10 15.60 -5.10
CA ARG A 31 -2.85 16.31 -4.77
C ARG A 31 -2.80 16.68 -3.29
N VAL A 32 -1.71 16.30 -2.63
CA VAL A 32 -1.40 16.67 -1.25
C VAL A 32 -0.47 17.88 -1.28
N THR A 33 -0.95 19.00 -0.73
CA THR A 33 -0.26 20.29 -0.72
C THR A 33 -0.04 20.83 0.69
N SER A 34 -0.55 20.14 1.71
CA SER A 34 -0.38 20.49 3.12
C SER A 34 0.31 19.37 3.89
N ALA A 35 1.21 19.74 4.80
CA ALA A 35 1.92 18.83 5.70
C ALA A 35 1.11 18.51 6.97
N GLU A 36 0.01 19.24 7.19
CA GLU A 36 -0.90 19.02 8.32
C GLU A 36 -1.54 17.63 8.24
N ASP A 37 -1.94 17.10 9.39
CA ASP A 37 -2.56 15.77 9.48
C ASP A 37 -3.98 15.75 8.92
N SER A 38 -4.72 16.86 9.01
CA SER A 38 -6.13 16.92 8.64
C SER A 38 -6.52 18.28 8.04
N GLY A 39 -7.61 18.30 7.28
CA GLY A 39 -8.09 19.48 6.58
C GLY A 39 -7.77 19.45 5.07
N PRO A 40 -8.15 20.51 4.35
CA PRO A 40 -8.00 20.57 2.89
C PRO A 40 -6.55 20.43 2.41
N GLY A 41 -6.34 19.59 1.41
CA GLY A 41 -5.05 19.35 0.77
C GLY A 41 -4.08 18.49 1.60
N THR A 42 -4.58 17.79 2.62
CA THR A 42 -3.78 16.87 3.46
C THR A 42 -3.78 15.45 2.92
N LEU A 43 -2.79 14.64 3.32
CA LEU A 43 -2.74 13.23 2.95
C LEU A 43 -3.92 12.44 3.53
N ARG A 44 -4.39 12.80 4.73
CA ARG A 44 -5.55 12.14 5.35
C ARG A 44 -6.82 12.35 4.54
N GLU A 45 -7.10 13.59 4.13
CA GLU A 45 -8.24 13.89 3.26
C GLU A 45 -8.13 13.11 1.93
N ALA A 46 -6.95 13.07 1.31
CA ALA A 46 -6.74 12.35 0.06
C ALA A 46 -6.96 10.83 0.21
N VAL A 47 -6.47 10.21 1.30
CA VAL A 47 -6.70 8.79 1.58
C VAL A 47 -8.17 8.50 1.86
N GLU A 48 -8.86 9.39 2.59
CA GLU A 48 -10.30 9.27 2.86
C GLU A 48 -11.13 9.38 1.56
N ALA A 49 -10.77 10.31 0.67
CA ALA A 49 -11.39 10.45 -0.63
C ALA A 49 -11.17 9.21 -1.51
N ALA A 50 -9.94 8.68 -1.56
CA ALA A 50 -9.64 7.46 -2.30
C ALA A 50 -10.39 6.24 -1.76
N ASN A 51 -10.48 6.09 -0.44
CA ASN A 51 -11.26 5.02 0.18
C ASN A 51 -12.77 5.11 -0.10
N ALA A 52 -13.28 6.29 -0.44
CA ALA A 52 -14.69 6.52 -0.74
C ALA A 52 -15.03 6.32 -2.24
N SER A 53 -14.01 6.14 -3.09
CA SER A 53 -14.12 6.06 -4.54
C SER A 53 -13.69 4.67 -5.03
N PRO A 54 -14.63 3.82 -5.48
CA PRO A 54 -14.29 2.47 -5.94
C PRO A 54 -13.26 2.46 -7.07
N GLY A 55 -12.13 1.80 -6.83
CA GLY A 55 -11.06 1.64 -7.81
C GLY A 55 -9.72 2.19 -7.33
N GLU A 56 -8.69 2.07 -8.17
CA GLU A 56 -7.38 2.63 -7.83
C GLU A 56 -7.33 4.14 -8.11
N ASP A 57 -7.14 4.92 -7.05
CA ASP A 57 -6.84 6.34 -7.12
C ASP A 57 -5.35 6.62 -6.93
N THR A 58 -4.88 7.71 -7.54
CA THR A 58 -3.48 8.17 -7.40
C THR A 58 -3.42 9.38 -6.51
N ILE A 59 -2.70 9.27 -5.40
CA ILE A 59 -2.38 10.36 -4.48
C ILE A 59 -0.96 10.84 -4.77
N VAL A 60 -0.79 12.15 -4.94
CA VAL A 60 0.51 12.76 -5.26
C VAL A 60 0.92 13.70 -4.13
N ILE A 61 2.03 13.41 -3.48
CA ILE A 61 2.63 14.26 -2.44
C ILE A 61 3.60 15.24 -3.10
N ALA A 62 3.35 16.54 -2.96
CA ALA A 62 4.15 17.59 -3.57
C ALA A 62 5.64 17.51 -3.16
N GLU A 63 6.52 17.98 -4.05
CA GLU A 63 7.97 18.02 -3.81
C GLU A 63 8.32 18.78 -2.52
N GLY A 64 9.25 18.21 -1.73
CA GLY A 64 9.70 18.77 -0.46
C GLY A 64 8.68 18.75 0.67
N LEU A 65 7.48 18.22 0.45
CA LEU A 65 6.45 18.14 1.48
C LEU A 65 6.70 16.94 2.41
N ASN A 66 6.73 17.19 3.72
CA ASN A 66 6.88 16.15 4.75
C ASN A 66 5.65 16.10 5.64
N VAL A 67 4.79 15.10 5.43
CA VAL A 67 3.52 14.92 6.15
C VAL A 67 3.78 14.34 7.55
N GLN A 68 3.12 14.87 8.56
CA GLN A 68 3.24 14.40 9.94
C GLN A 68 1.91 13.81 10.43
N PRO A 69 1.68 12.49 10.25
CA PRO A 69 0.44 11.88 10.68
C PRO A 69 0.32 11.81 12.21
N GLU A 70 -0.86 12.15 12.73
CA GLU A 70 -1.22 11.97 14.14
C GLU A 70 -1.70 10.53 14.45
N SER A 71 -2.21 9.84 13.43
CA SER A 71 -2.69 8.46 13.50
C SER A 71 -2.46 7.70 12.19
N PRO A 72 -2.46 6.35 12.20
CA PRO A 72 -2.24 5.57 10.98
C PRO A 72 -3.25 5.89 9.88
N PHE A 73 -2.78 5.95 8.63
CA PHE A 73 -3.65 6.01 7.46
C PHE A 73 -4.30 4.64 7.24
N GLN A 74 -5.62 4.60 7.19
CA GLN A 74 -6.37 3.39 6.87
C GLN A 74 -6.54 3.30 5.35
N VAL A 75 -6.08 2.22 4.72
CA VAL A 75 -6.19 1.98 3.28
C VAL A 75 -7.17 0.84 3.06
N ASN A 76 -8.40 1.18 2.71
CA ASN A 76 -9.55 0.27 2.56
C ASN A 76 -9.98 0.07 1.10
N ASP A 77 -9.49 0.93 0.18
CA ASP A 77 -9.55 0.70 -1.26
C ASP A 77 -8.14 0.75 -1.88
N ALA A 78 -8.01 0.39 -3.15
CA ALA A 78 -6.75 0.43 -3.87
C ALA A 78 -6.22 1.87 -3.98
N VAL A 79 -5.00 2.10 -3.51
CA VAL A 79 -4.37 3.43 -3.57
C VAL A 79 -2.94 3.31 -4.07
N ARG A 80 -2.58 4.22 -4.99
CA ARG A 80 -1.21 4.49 -5.38
C ARG A 80 -0.78 5.85 -4.82
N ILE A 81 0.28 5.89 -4.02
CA ILE A 81 0.85 7.14 -3.46
C ILE A 81 2.22 7.39 -4.07
N VAL A 82 2.41 8.58 -4.64
CA VAL A 82 3.65 8.96 -5.34
C VAL A 82 4.21 10.23 -4.73
N GLY A 83 5.50 10.25 -4.43
CA GLY A 83 6.23 11.48 -4.15
C GLY A 83 6.64 12.20 -5.43
N GLU A 84 6.30 13.49 -5.55
CA GLU A 84 6.84 14.37 -6.59
C GLU A 84 8.27 14.81 -6.20
N GLY A 85 9.17 14.81 -7.18
CA GLY A 85 10.52 15.37 -7.04
C GLY A 85 11.33 14.78 -5.88
N ASN A 86 12.21 15.60 -5.31
CA ASN A 86 13.02 15.20 -4.16
C ASN A 86 12.39 15.64 -2.83
N GLY A 87 12.41 14.76 -1.84
CA GLY A 87 12.07 15.11 -0.46
C GLY A 87 10.59 15.05 -0.10
N ALA A 88 9.73 14.52 -0.97
CA ALA A 88 8.38 14.09 -0.57
C ALA A 88 8.49 12.97 0.47
N GLY A 89 7.84 13.14 1.61
CA GLY A 89 7.98 12.20 2.72
C GLY A 89 6.85 12.23 3.74
N ILE A 90 6.91 11.24 4.63
CA ILE A 90 5.97 11.06 5.73
C ILE A 90 6.80 10.71 6.96
N SER A 91 6.59 11.43 8.07
CA SER A 91 7.40 11.29 9.28
C SER A 91 6.55 10.98 10.51
N LEU A 92 6.81 9.85 11.16
CA LEU A 92 6.25 9.48 12.46
C LEU A 92 6.97 10.20 13.61
N GLU A 93 7.05 11.53 13.54
CA GLU A 93 7.63 12.33 14.62
C GLU A 93 6.53 12.72 15.62
N ARG A 94 6.00 11.77 16.39
CA ARG A 94 4.91 12.07 17.33
C ARG A 94 5.23 13.30 18.20
N GLN A 95 4.34 14.29 18.20
CA GLN A 95 4.28 15.34 19.21
C GLN A 95 3.47 14.83 20.42
N SER A 96 4.02 14.98 21.63
CA SER A 96 3.34 14.77 22.92
C SER A 96 2.97 13.32 23.29
N PRO A 97 2.91 12.97 24.59
CA PRO A 97 3.12 11.61 25.07
C PRO A 97 1.94 10.68 24.78
N PRO A 98 2.17 9.41 24.40
CA PRO A 98 1.09 8.43 24.34
C PRO A 98 0.60 8.13 25.76
N ALA A 99 -0.70 7.89 25.91
CA ALA A 99 -1.23 7.25 27.11
C ALA A 99 -0.39 5.99 27.38
N ALA A 100 -0.03 5.75 28.64
CA ALA A 100 0.98 4.76 29.02
C ALA A 100 0.72 3.36 28.38
N GLY A 101 1.50 3.02 27.34
CA GLY A 101 1.41 1.76 26.61
C GLY A 101 2.48 1.69 25.51
N LEU A 102 3.08 0.51 25.33
CA LEU A 102 4.02 0.22 24.23
C LEU A 102 3.25 0.02 22.92
N GLU A 103 2.56 1.04 22.46
CA GLU A 103 1.75 0.91 21.24
C GLU A 103 2.67 0.82 20.02
N ASN A 104 2.48 -0.24 19.22
CA ASN A 104 3.07 -0.33 17.89
C ASN A 104 2.44 0.76 17.02
N THR A 105 3.19 1.82 16.74
CA THR A 105 2.74 2.89 15.84
C THR A 105 2.82 2.38 14.40
N LYS A 106 1.82 2.70 13.58
CA LYS A 106 1.77 2.31 12.16
C LYS A 106 1.68 3.57 11.33
N MET A 107 2.38 3.65 10.20
CA MET A 107 2.14 4.72 9.24
C MET A 107 0.94 4.38 8.35
N PHE A 108 0.92 3.16 7.79
CA PHE A 108 -0.19 2.64 7.00
C PHE A 108 -0.74 1.35 7.60
N SER A 109 -2.07 1.28 7.70
CA SER A 109 -2.86 0.08 8.02
C SER A 109 -3.63 -0.33 6.78
N VAL A 110 -3.23 -1.43 6.15
CA VAL A 110 -3.62 -1.80 4.79
C VAL A 110 -4.57 -2.99 4.81
N ALA A 111 -5.79 -2.78 4.33
CA ALA A 111 -6.81 -3.80 4.09
C ALA A 111 -7.06 -4.07 2.60
N ALA A 112 -6.64 -3.16 1.71
CA ALA A 112 -6.74 -3.25 0.26
C ALA A 112 -5.37 -3.18 -0.43
N SER A 113 -5.31 -2.83 -1.72
CA SER A 113 -4.02 -2.65 -2.41
C SER A 113 -3.37 -1.32 -2.00
N LEU A 114 -2.07 -1.34 -1.71
CA LEU A 114 -1.26 -0.13 -1.53
C LEU A 114 -0.01 -0.20 -2.40
N SER A 115 0.19 0.80 -3.24
CA SER A 115 1.46 1.05 -3.94
C SER A 115 2.06 2.37 -3.48
N ILE A 116 3.32 2.38 -3.07
CA ILE A 116 4.05 3.62 -2.77
C ILE A 116 5.29 3.76 -3.66
N GLU A 117 5.55 4.98 -4.13
CA GLU A 117 6.64 5.27 -5.06
C GLU A 117 7.33 6.61 -4.72
N ASN A 118 8.67 6.66 -4.79
CA ASN A 118 9.45 7.88 -4.65
C ASN A 118 9.22 8.62 -3.31
N LEU A 119 9.04 7.89 -2.20
CA LEU A 119 8.77 8.46 -0.88
C LEU A 119 9.87 8.17 0.13
N THR A 120 10.10 9.15 1.02
CA THR A 120 10.83 8.92 2.28
C THR A 120 9.85 8.68 3.43
N LEU A 121 9.97 7.55 4.11
CA LEU A 121 9.21 7.19 5.29
C LEU A 121 10.14 7.24 6.50
N ASP A 122 10.01 8.28 7.32
CA ASP A 122 10.72 8.37 8.60
C ASP A 122 9.88 7.71 9.70
N LEU A 123 10.35 6.54 10.14
CA LEU A 123 9.72 5.66 11.11
C LEU A 123 10.37 5.79 12.48
N LYS A 124 10.93 6.94 12.87
CA LYS A 124 11.56 7.12 14.18
C LYS A 124 10.58 7.58 15.26
N PRO A 125 9.81 6.68 15.91
CA PRO A 125 8.92 7.10 16.97
C PRO A 125 9.76 7.58 18.16
N LYS A 126 9.28 8.60 18.87
CA LYS A 126 9.94 9.04 20.11
C LYS A 126 9.97 7.95 21.20
N ARG A 127 9.05 6.97 21.13
CA ARG A 127 8.93 5.80 22.03
C ARG A 127 8.24 4.64 21.32
N GLY A 128 8.61 3.42 21.70
CA GLY A 128 7.93 2.20 21.26
C GLY A 128 8.48 1.66 19.95
N LYS A 129 7.65 0.89 19.24
CA LYS A 129 7.96 0.32 17.93
C LYS A 129 7.15 1.06 16.88
N ALA A 130 7.71 1.21 15.69
CA ALA A 130 6.96 1.70 14.54
C ALA A 130 6.97 0.69 13.40
N THR A 131 5.92 0.69 12.60
CA THR A 131 5.82 -0.05 11.34
C THR A 131 5.47 0.93 10.23
N GLY A 132 6.21 0.93 9.13
CA GLY A 132 5.85 1.73 7.96
C GLY A 132 4.54 1.24 7.36
N ILE A 133 4.57 0.06 6.76
CA ILE A 133 3.39 -0.55 6.14
C ILE A 133 3.01 -1.80 6.91
N GLU A 134 1.78 -1.86 7.40
CA GLU A 134 1.22 -3.07 8.01
C GLU A 134 0.01 -3.58 7.24
N GLY A 135 0.11 -4.82 6.74
CA GLY A 135 -1.03 -5.57 6.21
C GLY A 135 -1.85 -6.20 7.34
N TRP A 136 -3.17 -5.98 7.32
CA TRP A 136 -4.08 -6.34 8.41
C TRP A 136 -4.12 -7.85 8.73
N LEU A 137 -4.09 -8.20 10.02
CA LEU A 137 -4.25 -9.57 10.51
C LEU A 137 -5.70 -10.05 10.37
N GLY A 138 -5.94 -11.05 9.52
CA GLY A 138 -7.23 -11.75 9.44
C GLY A 138 -8.02 -11.55 8.14
N SER A 139 -7.47 -10.81 7.18
CA SER A 139 -7.97 -10.76 5.80
C SER A 139 -6.81 -10.93 4.83
N THR A 140 -7.10 -11.48 3.64
CA THR A 140 -6.14 -11.48 2.54
C THR A 140 -5.96 -10.05 2.06
N VAL A 141 -4.73 -9.53 2.12
CA VAL A 141 -4.40 -8.21 1.55
C VAL A 141 -4.14 -8.39 0.06
N PRO A 142 -4.81 -7.66 -0.85
CA PRO A 142 -4.59 -7.85 -2.28
C PRO A 142 -3.14 -7.64 -2.69
N ALA A 143 -2.59 -6.43 -2.61
CA ALA A 143 -1.20 -6.18 -3.00
C ALA A 143 -0.54 -5.10 -2.15
N ILE A 144 0.74 -5.29 -1.81
CA ILE A 144 1.59 -4.23 -1.23
C ILE A 144 2.80 -4.05 -2.13
N SER A 145 2.99 -2.84 -2.65
CA SER A 145 4.12 -2.48 -3.49
C SER A 145 4.85 -1.26 -2.93
N ALA A 146 6.18 -1.31 -2.90
CA ALA A 146 7.03 -0.16 -2.62
C ALA A 146 8.19 -0.12 -3.63
N SER A 147 8.37 1.02 -4.29
CA SER A 147 9.44 1.20 -5.28
C SER A 147 10.13 2.54 -5.16
N ASN A 148 11.46 2.55 -5.22
CA ASN A 148 12.26 3.77 -5.06
C ASN A 148 11.90 4.54 -3.77
N CYS A 149 11.65 3.79 -2.69
CA CYS A 149 11.33 4.36 -1.38
C CYS A 149 12.54 4.32 -0.45
N ARG A 150 12.59 5.23 0.51
CA ARG A 150 13.55 5.20 1.61
C ARG A 150 12.80 5.04 2.94
N PHE A 151 13.05 3.96 3.65
CA PHE A 151 12.55 3.70 4.99
C PHE A 151 13.66 3.99 5.99
N PHE A 152 13.44 4.94 6.88
CA PHE A 152 14.39 5.31 7.93
C PHE A 152 13.82 4.95 9.29
N GLY A 153 14.59 4.35 10.18
CA GLY A 153 14.06 3.91 11.47
C GLY A 153 15.11 3.69 12.54
N ASP A 154 14.72 2.95 13.58
CA ASP A 154 15.60 2.42 14.63
C ASP A 154 15.40 0.89 14.82
N LEU A 155 16.15 0.29 15.76
CA LEU A 155 16.10 -1.15 16.05
C LEU A 155 14.70 -1.68 16.41
N GLY A 156 13.79 -0.84 16.88
CA GLY A 156 12.41 -1.20 17.21
C GLY A 156 11.45 -1.13 16.02
N THR A 157 11.92 -0.70 14.85
CA THR A 157 11.07 -0.40 13.70
C THR A 157 11.02 -1.54 12.69
N SER A 158 9.84 -1.69 12.06
CA SER A 158 9.65 -2.55 10.90
C SER A 158 9.37 -1.70 9.66
N GLY A 159 9.99 -2.02 8.53
CA GLY A 159 9.71 -1.34 7.27
C GLY A 159 8.33 -1.75 6.76
N ILE A 160 8.23 -3.01 6.34
CA ILE A 160 7.00 -3.63 5.84
C ILE A 160 6.71 -4.90 6.64
N SER A 161 5.53 -4.98 7.25
CA SER A 161 5.06 -6.12 8.02
C SER A 161 3.73 -6.63 7.45
N VAL A 162 3.70 -7.89 7.03
CA VAL A 162 2.49 -8.52 6.49
C VAL A 162 2.18 -9.74 7.32
N GLY A 163 1.16 -9.61 8.18
CA GLY A 163 0.78 -10.64 9.14
C GLY A 163 -0.16 -11.72 8.57
N SER A 164 -0.82 -11.45 7.45
CA SER A 164 -1.78 -12.33 6.76
C SER A 164 -1.28 -12.75 5.38
N SER A 165 -2.04 -13.56 4.65
CA SER A 165 -1.76 -13.84 3.23
C SER A 165 -1.92 -12.57 2.39
N ALA A 166 -1.05 -12.38 1.40
CA ALA A 166 -1.20 -11.32 0.41
C ALA A 166 -1.10 -11.89 -1.01
N SER A 167 -1.87 -11.39 -1.98
CA SER A 167 -1.73 -11.92 -3.35
C SER A 167 -0.40 -11.50 -3.99
N SER A 168 0.11 -10.32 -3.64
CA SER A 168 1.43 -9.88 -4.05
C SER A 168 2.12 -8.98 -3.03
N ILE A 169 3.41 -9.18 -2.83
CA ILE A 169 4.31 -8.27 -2.12
C ILE A 169 5.46 -7.96 -3.06
N ARG A 170 5.64 -6.67 -3.39
CA ARG A 170 6.69 -6.20 -4.27
C ARG A 170 7.46 -5.06 -3.60
N VAL A 171 8.76 -5.26 -3.36
CA VAL A 171 9.63 -4.21 -2.81
C VAL A 171 10.88 -4.15 -3.65
N VAL A 172 11.02 -3.06 -4.40
CA VAL A 172 12.14 -2.93 -5.33
C VAL A 172 12.82 -1.58 -5.23
N ASP A 173 14.10 -1.55 -5.56
CA ASP A 173 14.86 -0.31 -5.74
C ASP A 173 14.78 0.61 -4.51
N SER A 174 14.58 0.04 -3.31
CA SER A 174 14.29 0.79 -2.09
C SER A 174 15.41 0.67 -1.06
N THR A 175 15.56 1.68 -0.22
CA THR A 175 16.57 1.73 0.85
C THR A 175 15.90 1.58 2.21
N PHE A 176 16.46 0.73 3.07
CA PHE A 176 16.06 0.58 4.48
C PHE A 176 17.26 0.93 5.35
N GLU A 177 17.18 1.98 6.15
CA GLU A 177 18.30 2.47 6.96
C GLU A 177 17.91 2.57 8.42
N GLY A 178 18.68 1.91 9.28
CA GLY A 178 18.42 1.87 10.72
C GLY A 178 17.17 1.09 11.10
N VAL A 179 16.47 0.47 10.15
CA VAL A 179 15.26 -0.32 10.40
C VAL A 179 15.64 -1.67 10.99
N GLY A 180 15.17 -1.97 12.21
CA GLY A 180 15.47 -3.24 12.87
C GLY A 180 14.92 -4.48 12.17
N THR A 181 13.75 -4.37 11.52
CA THR A 181 13.15 -5.44 10.71
C THR A 181 12.66 -4.89 9.37
N PRO A 182 13.49 -4.83 8.32
CA PRO A 182 13.08 -4.30 7.02
C PRO A 182 11.82 -4.97 6.46
N PHE A 183 11.75 -6.30 6.60
CA PHE A 183 10.64 -7.14 6.15
C PHE A 183 10.20 -8.13 7.23
N ALA A 184 8.91 -8.14 7.56
CA ALA A 184 8.28 -9.13 8.43
C ALA A 184 7.07 -9.77 7.72
N ILE A 185 7.34 -10.73 6.84
CA ILE A 185 6.31 -11.44 6.06
C ILE A 185 6.00 -12.76 6.76
N ARG A 186 4.80 -12.88 7.35
CA ARG A 186 4.40 -14.04 8.17
C ARG A 186 3.30 -14.90 7.55
N GLY A 187 2.56 -14.38 6.57
CA GLY A 187 1.56 -15.14 5.83
C GLY A 187 2.15 -15.98 4.69
N ASN A 188 1.27 -16.52 3.84
CA ASN A 188 1.67 -17.23 2.63
C ASN A 188 1.32 -16.39 1.40
N PRO A 189 2.12 -15.35 1.07
CA PRO A 189 1.87 -14.57 -0.13
C PRO A 189 2.04 -15.42 -1.39
N GLU A 190 1.21 -15.16 -2.41
CA GLU A 190 1.28 -15.92 -3.67
C GLU A 190 2.49 -15.48 -4.49
N ASN A 191 2.74 -14.17 -4.56
CA ASN A 191 3.82 -13.58 -5.35
C ASN A 191 4.68 -12.66 -4.48
N VAL A 192 5.97 -12.97 -4.33
CA VAL A 192 6.92 -12.10 -3.61
C VAL A 192 8.10 -11.74 -4.49
N GLU A 193 8.30 -10.44 -4.70
CA GLU A 193 9.49 -9.87 -5.32
C GLU A 193 10.14 -8.90 -4.33
N ILE A 194 11.32 -9.26 -3.84
CA ILE A 194 12.18 -8.36 -3.05
C ILE A 194 13.51 -8.31 -3.80
N ALA A 195 13.80 -7.19 -4.45
CA ALA A 195 14.93 -7.09 -5.37
C ALA A 195 15.54 -5.69 -5.41
N ARG A 196 16.87 -5.60 -5.54
CA ARG A 196 17.58 -4.33 -5.71
C ARG A 196 17.34 -3.36 -4.55
N ASN A 197 17.18 -3.90 -3.34
CA ASN A 197 17.05 -3.10 -2.14
C ASN A 197 18.40 -2.97 -1.44
N THR A 198 18.65 -1.80 -0.87
CA THR A 198 19.80 -1.54 0.00
C THR A 198 19.34 -1.55 1.45
N ILE A 199 19.87 -2.45 2.27
CA ILE A 199 19.59 -2.49 3.70
C ILE A 199 20.84 -2.07 4.44
N THR A 200 20.77 -0.97 5.18
CA THR A 200 21.79 -0.56 6.13
C THR A 200 21.27 -0.81 7.53
N ASP A 201 21.87 -1.78 8.22
CA ASP A 201 21.46 -2.08 9.59
C ASP A 201 21.78 -0.91 10.54
N PRO A 202 21.26 -0.94 11.78
CA PRO A 202 21.51 0.13 12.75
C PRO A 202 22.98 0.30 13.17
N PHE A 203 23.85 -0.65 12.81
CA PHE A 203 25.29 -0.63 13.06
C PHE A 203 26.09 -0.22 11.82
N GLY A 204 25.43 0.13 10.71
CA GLY A 204 26.05 0.58 9.46
C GLY A 204 26.51 -0.54 8.54
N LEU A 205 26.10 -1.80 8.77
CA LEU A 205 26.37 -2.90 7.83
C LEU A 205 25.40 -2.81 6.66
N VAL A 206 25.97 -2.80 5.44
CA VAL A 206 25.21 -2.71 4.19
C VAL A 206 25.04 -4.11 3.59
N PHE A 207 23.80 -4.46 3.30
CA PHE A 207 23.40 -5.67 2.59
C PHE A 207 22.64 -5.26 1.32
N GLU A 208 23.12 -5.69 0.16
CA GLU A 208 22.37 -5.59 -1.09
C GLU A 208 21.65 -6.91 -1.35
N LEU A 209 20.33 -6.85 -1.43
CA LEU A 209 19.55 -8.02 -1.81
C LEU A 209 19.54 -8.12 -3.34
N GLY A 210 20.22 -9.15 -3.86
CA GLY A 210 20.06 -9.59 -5.24
C GLY A 210 18.59 -9.93 -5.53
N ALA A 211 18.20 -9.92 -6.81
CA ALA A 211 16.83 -10.22 -7.19
C ALA A 211 16.45 -11.64 -6.74
N SER A 212 15.48 -11.76 -5.83
CA SER A 212 14.84 -13.03 -5.50
C SER A 212 13.37 -12.96 -5.87
N SER A 213 12.95 -13.77 -6.85
CA SER A 213 11.55 -14.13 -7.05
C SER A 213 11.32 -15.50 -6.44
N ALA A 214 10.65 -15.56 -5.29
CA ALA A 214 10.12 -16.82 -4.79
C ALA A 214 8.70 -16.95 -5.35
N ALA A 215 8.56 -17.60 -6.50
CA ALA A 215 7.26 -18.15 -6.89
C ALA A 215 7.08 -19.41 -6.06
N ASN A 216 6.06 -19.46 -5.19
CA ASN A 216 5.65 -20.72 -4.58
C ASN A 216 5.22 -21.66 -5.73
N GLN A 217 6.01 -22.71 -5.97
CA GLN A 217 5.61 -23.85 -6.80
C GLN A 217 4.65 -24.75 -6.02
#